data_AF-A0A373P3Z4-F1
#
_entry.id   AF-A0A373P3Z4-F1
#
_cell.length_a   1.000
_cell.length_b   1.000
_cell.length_c   1.000
_cell.angle_alpha   90.00
_cell.angle_beta   90.00
_cell.angle_gamma   90.00
#
_symmetry.space_group_name_H-M   'P 1'
#
loop_
_entity.id
_entity.type
_entity.pdbx_description
1 polymer ?
#
loop_
_entity_poly.entity_id
_entity_poly.type
_entity_poly.pdbx_seq_one_letter_code
_entity_poly.pdbx_strand_id
1 'polypeptide(L)'
;MEEKTEERGRGCMTTLCYIEKDDSYLMMHRTVKKNDVNKDKWIGVGGHAELGESPEECLLREVKEETGYTLTSWRFRGLVTFVTEAENSKTVEYMEYMCLYTADGFTGEPTACDEGELAWVKKEDVLHLNLWEGDKIFFRLLNEDEPFFSLKLRYVGDTLAEAVLNGKQMELFEERSGDGTPTGTIVERGVAHSEGRCHGTAHIWIARANEKSGCEVLLQKRSAWKDSNPGCYDISSAGHLSAGDTYLEGALREIGEELGIHAEAEELRDLGLLEKVSHGVFYGKPFHDHEVSAVYLYTKPVEAEKLHLQESEVEAVRWMDLKECQKAVREGSIPNCIDIRELEMIEKAWFAGEKTKDEE
;
A
#
# COMPACT_ATOMS: atom_id res chain seq x y z
N MET A 1 -5.86 -39.93 21.58
CA MET A 1 -5.52 -38.49 21.79
C MET A 1 -4.29 -38.11 20.96
N GLU A 2 -4.09 -38.75 19.80
CA GLU A 2 -2.94 -38.53 18.90
C GLU A 2 -3.38 -38.24 17.45
N GLU A 3 -4.61 -38.54 17.05
CA GLU A 3 -5.09 -38.26 15.66
C GLU A 3 -5.43 -36.78 15.38
N LYS A 4 -5.71 -35.95 16.40
CA LYS A 4 -6.09 -34.53 16.17
C LYS A 4 -4.92 -33.58 15.91
N THR A 5 -3.68 -34.04 16.05
CA THR A 5 -2.49 -33.19 15.92
C THR A 5 -1.84 -33.30 14.53
N GLU A 6 -2.11 -34.37 13.77
CA GLU A 6 -1.52 -34.60 12.43
C GLU A 6 -2.29 -33.94 11.27
N GLU A 7 -3.55 -33.53 11.44
CA GLU A 7 -4.34 -32.89 10.36
C GLU A 7 -4.03 -31.41 10.16
N ARG A 8 -3.37 -30.73 11.10
CA ARG A 8 -3.10 -29.27 11.03
C ARG A 8 -2.10 -28.87 9.94
N GLY A 9 -1.40 -29.83 9.31
CA GLY A 9 -0.40 -29.57 8.26
C GLY A 9 -0.89 -29.78 6.82
N ARG A 10 -2.15 -30.14 6.60
CA ARG A 10 -2.73 -30.26 5.25
C ARG A 10 -3.55 -29.00 4.97
N GLY A 11 -3.21 -28.28 3.90
CA GLY A 11 -3.95 -27.10 3.51
C GLY A 11 -5.45 -27.39 3.42
N CYS A 12 -6.26 -26.61 4.12
CA CYS A 12 -7.71 -26.74 4.10
C CYS A 12 -8.30 -25.80 3.04
N MET A 13 -9.43 -26.22 2.45
CA MET A 13 -10.25 -25.36 1.61
C MET A 13 -11.37 -24.79 2.46
N THR A 14 -11.59 -23.49 2.37
CA THR A 14 -12.70 -22.79 3.00
C THR A 14 -13.49 -22.01 1.96
N THR A 15 -14.70 -21.62 2.33
CA THR A 15 -15.48 -20.66 1.56
C THR A 15 -15.74 -19.43 2.42
N LEU A 16 -15.78 -18.27 1.78
CA LEU A 16 -16.20 -17.03 2.42
C LEU A 16 -17.15 -16.30 1.47
N CYS A 17 -18.27 -15.81 2.00
CA CYS A 17 -19.31 -15.16 1.22
C CYS A 17 -19.71 -13.83 1.87
N TYR A 18 -19.69 -12.77 1.07
CA TYR A 18 -20.35 -11.51 1.41
C TYR A 18 -21.70 -11.44 0.71
N ILE A 19 -22.78 -11.65 1.46
CA ILE A 19 -24.15 -11.50 0.94
C ILE A 19 -24.47 -10.02 0.83
N GLU A 20 -25.04 -9.60 -0.30
CA GLU A 20 -25.30 -8.21 -0.64
C GLU A 20 -26.79 -7.89 -0.53
N LYS A 21 -27.11 -6.77 0.13
CA LYS A 21 -28.45 -6.19 0.16
C LYS A 21 -28.35 -4.70 0.43
N ASP A 22 -29.09 -3.89 -0.33
CA ASP A 22 -29.22 -2.44 -0.08
C ASP A 22 -27.86 -1.73 0.12
N ASP A 23 -26.89 -2.01 -0.77
CA ASP A 23 -25.51 -1.49 -0.70
C ASP A 23 -24.75 -1.83 0.61
N SER A 24 -25.10 -2.96 1.21
CA SER A 24 -24.47 -3.50 2.42
C SER A 24 -24.03 -4.93 2.21
N TYR A 25 -22.96 -5.33 2.91
CA TYR A 25 -22.58 -6.72 3.09
C TYR A 25 -23.13 -7.26 4.41
N LEU A 26 -23.59 -8.51 4.40
CA LEU A 26 -23.81 -9.26 5.63
C LEU A 26 -22.45 -9.69 6.18
N MET A 27 -22.11 -9.18 7.35
CA MET A 27 -20.84 -9.44 8.04
C MET A 27 -21.11 -10.18 9.36
N MET A 28 -20.17 -11.01 9.79
CA MET A 28 -20.18 -11.69 11.07
C MET A 28 -19.12 -11.11 11.99
N HIS A 29 -19.54 -10.60 13.15
CA HIS A 29 -18.65 -10.15 14.23
C HIS A 29 -18.36 -11.32 15.17
N ARG A 30 -17.11 -11.81 15.17
CA ARG A 30 -16.71 -12.97 15.98
C ARG A 30 -16.43 -12.58 17.44
N THR A 31 -17.39 -12.86 18.32
CA THR A 31 -17.36 -12.44 19.74
C THR A 31 -17.17 -13.58 20.76
N VAL A 32 -17.20 -14.86 20.36
CA VAL A 32 -17.57 -15.94 21.31
C VAL A 32 -16.45 -16.93 21.72
N LYS A 33 -15.38 -17.20 20.94
CA LYS A 33 -14.43 -18.29 21.28
C LYS A 33 -13.08 -17.82 21.85
N LYS A 34 -12.67 -18.44 22.97
CA LYS A 34 -11.35 -18.30 23.61
C LYS A 34 -10.32 -19.09 22.78
N ASN A 35 -9.37 -18.41 22.13
CA ASN A 35 -8.34 -18.91 21.19
C ASN A 35 -8.71 -18.94 19.69
N ASP A 36 -9.60 -18.06 19.22
CA ASP A 36 -9.77 -17.79 17.78
C ASP A 36 -8.81 -16.68 17.33
N VAL A 37 -8.10 -16.89 16.22
CA VAL A 37 -7.26 -15.88 15.56
C VAL A 37 -8.10 -14.70 15.04
N ASN A 38 -9.39 -14.90 14.80
CA ASN A 38 -10.33 -13.87 14.33
C ASN A 38 -11.14 -13.21 15.44
N LYS A 39 -10.74 -13.34 16.71
CA LYS A 39 -11.48 -12.73 17.82
C LYS A 39 -11.55 -11.20 17.65
N ASP A 40 -12.76 -10.64 17.76
CA ASP A 40 -13.06 -9.21 17.58
C ASP A 40 -12.84 -8.68 16.14
N LYS A 41 -12.69 -9.59 15.16
CA LYS A 41 -12.65 -9.26 13.72
C LYS A 41 -14.03 -9.41 13.08
N TRP A 42 -14.22 -8.69 12.00
CA TRP A 42 -15.40 -8.81 11.13
C TRP A 42 -15.05 -9.63 9.89
N ILE A 43 -15.81 -10.68 9.62
CA ILE A 43 -15.58 -11.58 8.48
C ILE A 43 -16.87 -11.79 7.68
N GLY A 44 -16.73 -12.35 6.48
CA GLY A 44 -17.88 -12.88 5.73
C GLY A 44 -18.45 -14.15 6.36
N VAL A 45 -19.53 -14.65 5.77
CA VAL A 45 -20.18 -15.91 6.17
C VAL A 45 -19.51 -17.07 5.45
N GLY A 46 -19.20 -18.16 6.14
CA GLY A 46 -18.54 -19.30 5.51
C GLY A 46 -17.67 -20.11 6.47
N GLY A 47 -17.17 -21.24 5.97
CA GLY A 47 -16.45 -22.19 6.80
C GLY A 47 -15.64 -23.20 6.00
N HIS A 48 -15.30 -24.31 6.65
CA HIS A 48 -14.42 -25.33 6.09
C HIS A 48 -15.18 -26.31 5.22
N ALA A 49 -14.59 -26.69 4.09
CA ALA A 49 -15.14 -27.73 3.26
C ALA A 49 -15.05 -29.09 3.95
N GLU A 50 -16.14 -29.85 3.89
CA GLU A 50 -16.17 -31.26 4.29
C GLU A 50 -15.59 -32.15 3.18
N LEU A 51 -15.21 -33.38 3.56
CA LEU A 51 -14.64 -34.32 2.61
C LEU A 51 -15.65 -34.67 1.51
N GLY A 52 -15.29 -34.32 0.27
CA GLY A 52 -16.10 -34.59 -0.92
C GLY A 52 -16.92 -33.40 -1.40
N GLU A 53 -16.93 -32.28 -0.67
CA GLU A 53 -17.59 -31.05 -1.11
C GLU A 53 -16.80 -30.35 -2.22
N SER A 54 -17.53 -29.89 -3.24
CA SER A 54 -17.10 -28.78 -4.09
C SER A 54 -17.15 -27.44 -3.32
N PRO A 55 -16.44 -26.40 -3.78
CA PRO A 55 -16.56 -25.06 -3.20
C PRO A 55 -18.00 -24.57 -3.11
N GLU A 56 -18.83 -24.83 -4.11
CA GLU A 56 -20.23 -24.40 -4.13
C GLU A 56 -21.10 -25.18 -3.13
N GLU A 57 -20.86 -26.48 -2.96
CA GLU A 57 -21.57 -27.28 -1.94
C GLU A 57 -21.24 -26.77 -0.52
N CYS A 58 -19.95 -26.51 -0.24
CA CYS A 58 -19.52 -25.92 1.02
C CYS A 58 -20.14 -24.53 1.25
N LEU A 59 -20.09 -23.65 0.25
CA LEU A 59 -20.69 -22.31 0.31
C LEU A 59 -22.18 -22.36 0.69
N LEU A 60 -22.95 -23.21 -0.01
CA LEU A 60 -24.39 -23.28 0.19
C LEU A 60 -24.76 -23.87 1.56
N ARG A 61 -23.98 -24.85 2.05
CA ARG A 61 -24.16 -25.44 3.38
C ARG A 61 -23.83 -24.42 4.47
N GLU A 62 -22.63 -23.85 4.45
CA GLU A 62 -22.15 -22.91 5.47
C GLU A 62 -23.07 -21.69 5.58
N VAL A 63 -23.43 -21.06 4.46
CA VAL A 63 -24.35 -19.92 4.48
C VAL A 63 -25.71 -20.30 5.09
N LYS A 64 -26.21 -21.50 4.78
CA LYS A 64 -27.49 -21.96 5.32
C LYS A 64 -27.43 -22.20 6.82
N GLU A 65 -26.35 -22.80 7.30
CA GLU A 65 -26.13 -23.14 8.70
C GLU A 65 -25.90 -21.88 9.55
N GLU A 66 -25.06 -20.94 9.07
CA GLU A 66 -24.68 -19.75 9.83
C GLU A 66 -25.73 -18.65 9.80
N THR A 67 -26.49 -18.51 8.71
CA THR A 67 -27.41 -17.36 8.55
C THR A 67 -28.88 -17.75 8.47
N GLY A 68 -29.19 -19.01 8.16
CA GLY A 68 -30.54 -19.45 7.80
C GLY A 68 -30.94 -19.12 6.35
N TYR A 69 -30.14 -18.33 5.61
CA TYR A 69 -30.44 -17.98 4.22
C TYR A 69 -30.12 -19.09 3.23
N THR A 70 -30.89 -19.13 2.15
CA THR A 70 -30.61 -19.97 0.99
C THR A 70 -30.27 -19.07 -0.19
N LEU A 71 -29.03 -19.15 -0.66
CA LEU A 71 -28.57 -18.40 -1.82
C LEU A 71 -29.30 -18.84 -3.09
N THR A 72 -29.62 -17.87 -3.94
CA THR A 72 -30.29 -18.06 -5.24
C THR A 72 -29.50 -17.47 -6.39
N SER A 73 -28.57 -16.57 -6.10
CA SER A 73 -27.61 -16.00 -7.04
C SER A 73 -26.31 -15.69 -6.29
N TRP A 74 -25.18 -16.14 -6.84
CA TRP A 74 -23.85 -15.94 -6.28
C TRP A 74 -22.79 -15.94 -7.39
N ARG A 75 -21.63 -15.35 -7.08
CA ARG A 75 -20.49 -15.25 -7.98
C ARG A 75 -19.21 -15.63 -7.26
N PHE A 76 -18.42 -16.51 -7.87
CA PHE A 76 -17.08 -16.82 -7.40
C PHE A 76 -16.14 -15.66 -7.78
N ARG A 77 -15.63 -14.95 -6.78
CA ARG A 77 -14.87 -13.69 -6.95
C ARG A 77 -13.36 -13.91 -6.98
N GLY A 78 -12.86 -14.87 -6.24
CA GLY A 78 -11.43 -15.15 -6.25
C GLY A 78 -10.99 -16.30 -5.37
N LEU A 79 -9.78 -16.77 -5.62
CA LEU A 79 -9.09 -17.73 -4.77
C LEU A 79 -8.05 -16.98 -3.94
N VAL A 80 -8.25 -16.95 -2.62
CA VAL A 80 -7.33 -16.32 -1.68
C VAL A 80 -6.53 -17.40 -0.95
N THR A 81 -5.22 -17.35 -1.05
CA THR A 81 -4.30 -18.26 -0.37
C THR A 81 -3.69 -17.56 0.83
N PHE A 82 -4.04 -17.97 2.05
CA PHE A 82 -3.40 -17.50 3.26
C PHE A 82 -2.24 -18.42 3.62
N VAL A 83 -1.11 -17.84 3.98
CA VAL A 83 0.09 -18.55 4.44
C VAL A 83 0.58 -17.89 5.72
N THR A 84 0.62 -18.63 6.82
CA THR A 84 1.18 -18.16 8.08
C THR A 84 2.54 -18.83 8.30
N GLU A 85 3.58 -18.03 8.50
CA GLU A 85 4.92 -18.49 8.84
C GLU A 85 5.20 -18.32 10.33
N ALA A 86 5.96 -19.26 10.89
CA ALA A 86 6.43 -19.22 12.27
C ALA A 86 7.37 -18.02 12.47
N GLU A 87 7.25 -17.34 13.60
CA GLU A 87 8.21 -16.29 13.96
C GLU A 87 9.65 -16.84 13.99
N ASN A 88 10.59 -16.11 13.38
CA ASN A 88 12.01 -16.45 13.33
C ASN A 88 12.37 -17.75 12.58
N SER A 89 11.46 -18.29 11.75
CA SER A 89 11.81 -19.33 10.79
C SER A 89 11.03 -19.15 9.48
N LYS A 90 11.56 -19.61 8.35
CA LYS A 90 10.82 -19.62 7.07
C LYS A 90 9.90 -20.84 6.93
N THR A 91 9.41 -21.35 8.06
CA THR A 91 8.57 -22.54 8.10
C THR A 91 7.12 -22.12 8.04
N VAL A 92 6.38 -22.63 7.06
CA VAL A 92 4.92 -22.47 6.97
C VAL A 92 4.28 -23.30 8.09
N GLU A 93 3.56 -22.63 9.00
CA GLU A 93 2.80 -23.28 10.07
C GLU A 93 1.39 -23.64 9.62
N TYR A 94 0.79 -22.78 8.81
CA TYR A 94 -0.58 -22.91 8.36
C TYR A 94 -0.72 -22.39 6.92
N MET A 95 -1.56 -23.06 6.14
CA MET A 95 -1.92 -22.66 4.80
C MET A 95 -3.39 -22.95 4.56
N GLU A 96 -4.09 -22.00 3.95
CA GLU A 96 -5.51 -22.09 3.66
C GLU A 96 -5.80 -21.59 2.25
N TYR A 97 -6.68 -22.30 1.53
CA TYR A 97 -7.26 -21.85 0.28
C TYR A 97 -8.71 -21.44 0.53
N MET A 98 -8.97 -20.14 0.56
CA MET A 98 -10.31 -19.59 0.69
C MET A 98 -10.89 -19.28 -0.69
N CYS A 99 -12.01 -19.91 -1.01
CA CYS A 99 -12.85 -19.53 -2.15
C CYS A 99 -13.76 -18.37 -1.75
N LEU A 100 -13.50 -17.17 -2.28
CA LEU A 100 -14.23 -15.95 -1.98
C LEU A 100 -15.41 -15.76 -2.92
N TYR A 101 -16.61 -15.55 -2.37
CA TYR A 101 -17.86 -15.35 -3.08
C TYR A 101 -18.53 -14.03 -2.69
N THR A 102 -19.34 -13.50 -3.61
CA THR A 102 -20.41 -12.55 -3.28
C THR A 102 -21.75 -13.12 -3.71
N ALA A 103 -22.83 -12.74 -3.02
CA ALA A 103 -24.18 -13.20 -3.36
C ALA A 103 -25.18 -12.05 -3.35
N ASP A 104 -25.87 -11.82 -4.47
CA ASP A 104 -26.84 -10.74 -4.66
C ASP A 104 -28.30 -11.21 -4.65
N GLY A 105 -28.52 -12.51 -4.43
CA GLY A 105 -29.86 -13.09 -4.33
C GLY A 105 -29.93 -14.19 -3.28
N PHE A 106 -30.88 -14.09 -2.35
CA PHE A 106 -31.12 -15.08 -1.31
C PHE A 106 -32.58 -15.08 -0.83
N THR A 107 -32.98 -16.13 -0.12
CA THR A 107 -34.30 -16.29 0.51
C THR A 107 -34.16 -16.87 1.92
N GLY A 108 -35.21 -16.78 2.72
CA GLY A 108 -35.24 -17.27 4.09
C GLY A 108 -35.22 -16.15 5.13
N GLU A 109 -35.22 -16.54 6.40
CA GLU A 109 -35.21 -15.62 7.54
C GLU A 109 -33.92 -15.82 8.34
N PRO A 110 -33.36 -14.75 8.94
CA PRO A 110 -32.14 -14.85 9.71
C PRO A 110 -32.31 -15.78 10.90
N THR A 111 -31.34 -16.67 11.09
CA THR A 111 -31.24 -17.54 12.26
C THR A 111 -30.03 -17.13 13.10
N ALA A 112 -30.08 -17.39 14.42
CA ALA A 112 -28.94 -17.11 15.28
C ALA A 112 -27.76 -18.04 14.93
N CYS A 113 -26.57 -17.45 14.82
CA CYS A 113 -25.32 -18.17 14.64
C CYS A 113 -24.65 -18.39 16.00
N ASP A 114 -24.08 -19.58 16.22
CA ASP A 114 -23.30 -19.87 17.44
C ASP A 114 -21.87 -19.29 17.37
N GLU A 115 -21.44 -18.77 16.22
CA GLU A 115 -20.07 -18.30 15.97
C GLU A 115 -19.88 -16.78 16.20
N GLY A 116 -20.96 -16.00 16.14
CA GLY A 116 -20.88 -14.54 16.22
C GLY A 116 -22.22 -13.86 15.97
N GLU A 117 -22.17 -12.52 15.94
CA GLU A 117 -23.34 -11.68 15.65
C GLU A 117 -23.32 -11.24 14.18
N LEU A 118 -24.42 -11.48 13.47
CA LEU A 118 -24.60 -11.05 12.09
C LEU A 118 -25.10 -9.60 12.04
N ALA A 119 -24.46 -8.77 11.22
CA ALA A 119 -24.91 -7.41 10.96
C ALA A 119 -24.78 -7.04 9.48
N TRP A 120 -25.72 -6.24 8.99
CA TRP A 120 -25.60 -5.59 7.69
C TRP A 120 -24.73 -4.34 7.85
N VAL A 121 -23.59 -4.32 7.17
CA VAL A 121 -22.66 -3.18 7.17
C VAL A 121 -22.62 -2.60 5.78
N LYS A 122 -22.80 -1.29 5.66
CA LYS A 122 -22.69 -0.61 4.36
C LYS A 122 -21.32 -0.83 3.75
N LYS A 123 -21.24 -0.96 2.43
CA LYS A 123 -19.96 -1.18 1.73
C LYS A 123 -18.94 -0.07 2.00
N GLU A 124 -19.41 1.18 2.12
CA GLU A 124 -18.58 2.35 2.46
C GLU A 124 -17.94 2.28 3.86
N ASP A 125 -18.55 1.53 4.79
CA ASP A 125 -18.10 1.45 6.19
C ASP A 125 -17.21 0.22 6.48
N VAL A 126 -17.13 -0.74 5.56
CA VAL A 126 -16.46 -2.04 5.79
C VAL A 126 -14.97 -1.88 6.07
N LEU A 127 -14.28 -0.99 5.36
CA LEU A 127 -12.84 -0.76 5.56
C LEU A 127 -12.54 -0.09 6.91
N HIS A 128 -13.53 0.50 7.58
CA HIS A 128 -13.40 1.06 8.93
C HIS A 128 -13.60 0.01 10.05
N LEU A 129 -13.96 -1.23 9.69
CA LEU A 129 -14.08 -2.32 10.65
C LEU A 129 -12.68 -2.86 11.03
N ASN A 130 -12.63 -3.61 12.14
CA ASN A 130 -11.44 -4.34 12.52
C ASN A 130 -11.27 -5.57 11.60
N LEU A 131 -10.51 -5.40 10.52
CA LEU A 131 -10.19 -6.42 9.51
C LEU A 131 -8.72 -6.83 9.57
N TRP A 132 -8.34 -7.89 8.87
CA TRP A 132 -6.93 -8.12 8.54
C TRP A 132 -6.48 -7.17 7.43
N GLU A 133 -5.22 -6.72 7.43
CA GLU A 133 -4.73 -5.78 6.41
C GLU A 133 -4.78 -6.38 4.99
N GLY A 134 -4.55 -7.69 4.85
CA GLY A 134 -4.74 -8.40 3.59
C GLY A 134 -6.21 -8.50 3.14
N ASP A 135 -7.18 -8.47 4.06
CA ASP A 135 -8.61 -8.51 3.70
C ASP A 135 -9.04 -7.25 2.96
N LYS A 136 -8.47 -6.11 3.38
CA LYS A 136 -8.72 -4.82 2.72
C LYS A 136 -8.31 -4.83 1.24
N ILE A 137 -7.30 -5.63 0.88
CA ILE A 137 -6.88 -5.80 -0.52
C ILE A 137 -8.02 -6.42 -1.34
N PHE A 138 -8.58 -7.55 -0.90
CA PHE A 138 -9.67 -8.15 -1.67
C PHE A 138 -10.96 -7.34 -1.56
N PHE A 139 -11.26 -6.64 -0.46
CA PHE A 139 -12.40 -5.71 -0.42
C PHE A 139 -12.27 -4.59 -1.44
N ARG A 140 -11.07 -4.03 -1.61
CA ARG A 140 -10.78 -3.08 -2.69
C ARG A 140 -11.05 -3.70 -4.06
N LEU A 141 -10.56 -4.91 -4.33
CA LEU A 141 -10.82 -5.63 -5.59
C LEU A 141 -12.32 -5.94 -5.79
N LEU A 142 -13.06 -6.25 -4.71
CA LEU A 142 -14.50 -6.47 -4.77
C LEU A 142 -15.24 -5.19 -5.17
N ASN A 143 -14.86 -4.05 -4.59
CA ASN A 143 -15.43 -2.72 -4.85
C ASN A 143 -15.07 -2.18 -6.25
N GLU A 144 -13.91 -2.56 -6.77
CA GLU A 144 -13.49 -2.26 -8.15
C GLU A 144 -14.16 -3.19 -9.20
N ASP A 145 -15.03 -4.11 -8.76
CA ASP A 145 -15.69 -5.15 -9.55
C ASP A 145 -14.72 -5.98 -10.39
N GLU A 146 -13.56 -6.32 -9.81
CA GLU A 146 -12.59 -7.15 -10.50
C GLU A 146 -13.23 -8.50 -10.91
N PRO A 147 -13.10 -8.94 -12.17
CA PRO A 147 -13.82 -10.10 -12.70
C PRO A 147 -13.63 -11.38 -11.88
N PHE A 148 -12.37 -11.77 -11.71
CA PHE A 148 -11.90 -12.87 -10.89
C PHE A 148 -10.42 -12.62 -10.56
N PHE A 149 -9.98 -12.96 -9.36
CA PHE A 149 -8.57 -12.81 -8.97
C PHE A 149 -8.03 -14.00 -8.18
N SER A 150 -6.72 -14.21 -8.26
CA SER A 150 -5.97 -15.06 -7.33
C SER A 150 -5.09 -14.17 -6.46
N LEU A 151 -5.27 -14.24 -5.14
CA LEU A 151 -4.54 -13.41 -4.18
C LEU A 151 -3.83 -14.32 -3.19
N LYS A 152 -2.51 -14.21 -3.07
CA LYS A 152 -1.76 -14.85 -1.98
C LYS A 152 -1.45 -13.79 -0.93
N LEU A 153 -1.71 -14.11 0.33
CA LEU A 153 -1.37 -13.29 1.49
C LEU A 153 -0.51 -14.12 2.43
N ARG A 154 0.72 -13.65 2.69
CA ARG A 154 1.60 -14.25 3.69
C ARG A 154 1.63 -13.39 4.94
N TYR A 155 1.51 -14.03 6.10
CA TYR A 155 1.61 -13.41 7.40
C TYR A 155 2.77 -14.00 8.20
N VAL A 156 3.41 -13.14 8.99
CA VAL A 156 4.34 -13.54 10.07
C VAL A 156 3.76 -12.99 11.36
N GLY A 157 3.30 -13.88 12.24
CA GLY A 157 2.40 -13.49 13.33
C GLY A 157 1.14 -12.85 12.76
N ASP A 158 0.80 -11.64 13.24
CA ASP A 158 -0.37 -10.88 12.76
C ASP A 158 -0.04 -9.88 11.64
N THR A 159 1.23 -9.79 11.23
CA THR A 159 1.71 -8.79 10.27
C THR A 159 1.74 -9.33 8.85
N LEU A 160 1.12 -8.60 7.91
CA LEU A 160 1.20 -8.90 6.48
C LEU A 160 2.66 -8.77 6.01
N ALA A 161 3.19 -9.82 5.40
CA ALA A 161 4.59 -9.91 4.96
C ALA A 161 4.74 -10.16 3.45
N GLU A 162 3.66 -10.49 2.75
CA GLU A 162 3.63 -10.63 1.28
C GLU A 162 2.19 -10.51 0.79
N ALA A 163 2.01 -9.83 -0.34
CA ALA A 163 0.79 -9.91 -1.13
C ALA A 163 1.15 -10.16 -2.60
N VAL A 164 0.55 -11.17 -3.22
CA VAL A 164 0.74 -11.49 -4.64
C VAL A 164 -0.61 -11.58 -5.32
N LEU A 165 -0.88 -10.66 -6.24
CA LEU A 165 -2.12 -10.59 -6.99
C LEU A 165 -1.89 -11.10 -8.42
N ASN A 166 -2.62 -12.14 -8.82
CA ASN A 166 -2.55 -12.75 -10.15
C ASN A 166 -1.10 -13.10 -10.56
N GLY A 167 -0.29 -13.57 -9.61
CA GLY A 167 1.11 -13.92 -9.81
C GLY A 167 2.08 -12.73 -9.84
N LYS A 168 1.61 -11.50 -9.62
CA LYS A 168 2.44 -10.29 -9.53
C LYS A 168 2.57 -9.85 -8.09
N GLN A 169 3.80 -9.58 -7.67
CA GLN A 169 4.09 -9.03 -6.35
C GLN A 169 3.41 -7.67 -6.21
N MET A 170 2.72 -7.44 -5.10
CA MET A 170 2.18 -6.14 -4.74
C MET A 170 3.18 -5.40 -3.85
N GLU A 171 3.15 -4.07 -3.94
CA GLU A 171 3.98 -3.19 -3.12
C GLU A 171 3.39 -3.07 -1.72
N LEU A 172 4.23 -3.31 -0.71
CA LEU A 172 3.87 -3.19 0.70
C LEU A 172 4.66 -2.05 1.32
N PHE A 173 3.95 -1.19 2.02
CA PHE A 173 4.52 -0.09 2.79
C PHE A 173 4.41 -0.40 4.28
N GLU A 174 5.29 0.21 5.06
CA GLU A 174 5.12 0.28 6.51
C GLU A 174 4.48 1.62 6.87
N GLU A 175 3.37 1.57 7.62
CA GLU A 175 2.71 2.77 8.11
C GLU A 175 3.60 3.51 9.11
N ARG A 176 3.58 4.84 9.02
CA ARG A 176 4.41 5.74 9.84
C ARG A 176 3.55 6.70 10.66
N SER A 177 4.06 7.11 11.82
CA SER A 177 3.52 8.27 12.52
C SER A 177 3.95 9.58 11.85
N GLY A 178 3.32 10.70 12.20
CA GLY A 178 3.62 12.02 11.61
C GLY A 178 5.05 12.53 11.85
N ASP A 179 5.79 11.94 12.81
CA ASP A 179 7.23 12.19 13.00
C ASP A 179 8.13 11.26 12.16
N GLY A 180 7.53 10.42 11.31
CA GLY A 180 8.20 9.50 10.40
C GLY A 180 8.62 8.17 11.02
N THR A 181 8.32 7.89 12.29
CA THR A 181 8.69 6.60 12.91
C THR A 181 7.79 5.46 12.42
N PRO A 182 8.32 4.26 12.13
CA PRO A 182 7.51 3.12 11.73
C PRO A 182 6.59 2.64 12.87
N THR A 183 5.36 2.29 12.54
CA THR A 183 4.36 1.80 13.51
C THR A 183 4.40 0.28 13.69
N GLY A 184 5.07 -0.44 12.79
CA GLY A 184 5.04 -1.91 12.69
C GLY A 184 3.85 -2.46 11.89
N THR A 185 2.92 -1.62 11.45
CA THR A 185 1.80 -2.05 10.60
C THR A 185 2.22 -2.02 9.13
N ILE A 186 2.07 -3.16 8.45
CA ILE A 186 2.34 -3.29 7.02
C ILE A 186 1.02 -3.25 6.24
N VAL A 187 0.99 -2.40 5.21
CA VAL A 187 -0.19 -2.15 4.37
C VAL A 187 0.18 -2.25 2.90
N GLU A 188 -0.75 -2.68 2.05
CA GLU A 188 -0.54 -2.66 0.60
C GLU A 188 -0.72 -1.24 0.04
N ARG A 189 0.07 -0.87 -0.97
CA ARG A 189 0.11 0.48 -1.55
C ARG A 189 -1.27 1.04 -1.92
N GLY A 190 -2.10 0.27 -2.62
CA GLY A 190 -3.45 0.70 -2.98
C GLY A 190 -4.36 0.87 -1.77
N VAL A 191 -4.24 0.02 -0.75
CA VAL A 191 -4.94 0.20 0.53
C VAL A 191 -4.48 1.49 1.21
N ALA A 192 -3.17 1.74 1.29
CA ALA A 192 -2.60 2.94 1.89
C ALA A 192 -3.18 4.22 1.29
N HIS A 193 -3.18 4.34 -0.04
CA HIS A 193 -3.75 5.51 -0.74
C HIS A 193 -5.28 5.58 -0.70
N SER A 194 -5.98 4.46 -0.51
CA SER A 194 -7.45 4.46 -0.39
C SER A 194 -7.91 4.93 1.00
N GLU A 195 -7.16 4.58 2.04
CA GLU A 195 -7.48 4.91 3.45
C GLU A 195 -6.74 6.15 3.95
N GLY A 196 -5.80 6.70 3.17
CA GLY A 196 -4.95 7.81 3.60
C GLY A 196 -3.97 7.41 4.71
N ARG A 197 -3.46 6.16 4.68
CA ARG A 197 -2.50 5.67 5.67
C ARG A 197 -1.17 6.38 5.45
N CYS A 198 -0.65 6.98 6.53
CA CYS A 198 0.62 7.67 6.50
C CYS A 198 1.75 6.70 6.18
N HIS A 199 2.55 6.99 5.15
CA HIS A 199 3.65 6.14 4.71
C HIS A 199 4.88 6.98 4.36
N GLY A 200 6.04 6.32 4.25
CA GLY A 200 7.32 7.01 4.07
C GLY A 200 7.72 7.14 2.60
N THR A 201 8.32 8.27 2.26
CA THR A 201 9.00 8.47 0.97
C THR A 201 10.41 9.02 1.16
N ALA A 202 11.26 8.82 0.16
CA ALA A 202 12.59 9.42 0.08
C ALA A 202 12.65 10.38 -1.10
N HIS A 203 12.99 11.65 -0.84
CA HIS A 203 13.05 12.71 -1.83
C HIS A 203 14.50 13.17 -1.98
N ILE A 204 15.09 12.99 -3.15
CA ILE A 204 16.47 13.36 -3.42
C ILE A 204 16.49 14.55 -4.38
N TRP A 205 17.05 15.65 -3.90
CA TRP A 205 17.37 16.82 -4.72
C TRP A 205 18.83 16.78 -5.16
N ILE A 206 19.05 16.81 -6.47
CA ILE A 206 20.36 16.96 -7.07
C ILE A 206 20.56 18.44 -7.38
N ALA A 207 21.60 19.05 -6.82
CA ALA A 207 21.90 20.45 -7.03
C ALA A 207 23.37 20.68 -7.41
N ARG A 208 23.61 21.71 -8.22
CA ARG A 208 24.96 22.17 -8.57
C ARG A 208 25.03 23.70 -8.62
N ALA A 209 26.25 24.22 -8.56
CA ALA A 209 26.48 25.65 -8.71
C ALA A 209 26.15 26.10 -10.14
N ASN A 210 25.59 27.30 -10.27
CA ASN A 210 25.38 27.97 -11.56
C ASN A 210 25.85 29.43 -11.50
N GLU A 211 25.98 30.08 -12.66
CA GLU A 211 26.44 31.48 -12.74
C GLU A 211 25.32 32.51 -12.46
N LYS A 212 24.05 32.07 -12.42
CA LYS A 212 22.89 32.96 -12.42
C LYS A 212 22.44 33.34 -11.02
N SER A 213 22.06 32.35 -10.21
CA SER A 213 21.66 32.54 -8.80
C SER A 213 22.63 31.89 -7.81
N GLY A 214 23.66 31.20 -8.31
CA GLY A 214 24.59 30.40 -7.51
C GLY A 214 24.15 28.94 -7.34
N CYS A 215 22.94 28.58 -7.78
CA CYS A 215 22.40 27.22 -7.65
C CYS A 215 21.39 26.88 -8.76
N GLU A 216 21.51 25.68 -9.34
CA GLU A 216 20.46 25.04 -10.11
C GLU A 216 20.20 23.62 -9.62
N VAL A 217 18.96 23.16 -9.79
CA VAL A 217 18.48 21.83 -9.39
C VAL A 217 18.11 21.01 -10.62
N LEU A 218 18.30 19.70 -10.53
CA LEU A 218 17.83 18.77 -11.54
C LEU A 218 16.35 18.47 -11.26
N LEU A 219 15.48 18.68 -12.24
CA LEU A 219 14.09 18.27 -12.18
C LEU A 219 13.90 17.04 -13.05
N GLN A 220 13.13 16.07 -12.56
CA GLN A 220 12.61 15.02 -13.41
C GLN A 220 11.28 15.45 -14.03
N LYS A 221 10.93 14.85 -15.16
CA LYS A 221 9.60 14.87 -15.73
C LYS A 221 9.03 13.46 -15.60
N ARG A 222 7.94 13.33 -14.85
CA ARG A 222 7.27 12.05 -14.57
C ARG A 222 6.79 11.40 -15.86
N SER A 223 6.93 10.08 -15.96
CA SER A 223 6.45 9.30 -17.11
C SER A 223 4.95 9.49 -17.34
N ALA A 224 4.54 9.43 -18.61
CA ALA A 224 3.13 9.53 -18.99
C ALA A 224 2.27 8.36 -18.48
N TRP A 225 2.91 7.27 -18.06
CA TRP A 225 2.27 6.05 -17.57
C TRP A 225 2.09 6.00 -16.06
N LYS A 226 2.50 7.05 -15.34
CA LYS A 226 2.31 7.13 -13.89
C LYS A 226 0.82 7.18 -13.54
N ASP A 227 0.51 6.53 -12.42
CA ASP A 227 -0.80 6.53 -11.79
C ASP A 227 -1.18 7.88 -11.18
N SER A 228 -0.18 8.69 -10.78
CA SER A 228 -0.36 10.05 -10.29
C SER A 228 0.55 11.06 -10.99
N ASN A 229 -0.03 12.23 -11.30
CA ASN A 229 0.65 13.39 -11.90
C ASN A 229 1.49 13.08 -13.18
N PRO A 230 0.97 12.34 -14.18
CA PRO A 230 1.73 11.99 -15.37
C PRO A 230 2.18 13.23 -16.16
N GLY A 231 3.45 13.28 -16.57
CA GLY A 231 4.03 14.38 -17.35
C GLY A 231 4.36 15.67 -16.58
N CYS A 232 4.10 15.72 -15.27
CA CYS A 232 4.50 16.84 -14.40
C CYS A 232 6.00 16.84 -14.12
N TYR A 233 6.57 18.03 -13.92
CA TYR A 233 7.90 18.17 -13.33
C TYR A 233 7.87 17.88 -11.83
N ASP A 234 8.93 17.24 -11.34
CA ASP A 234 9.02 16.76 -9.97
C ASP A 234 10.46 16.86 -9.43
N ILE A 235 10.62 16.47 -8.16
CA ILE A 235 11.90 16.28 -7.45
C ILE A 235 12.87 15.43 -8.29
N SER A 236 14.20 15.57 -8.12
CA SER A 236 15.18 14.89 -8.99
C SER A 236 15.01 13.38 -9.02
N SER A 237 14.77 12.76 -7.86
CA SER A 237 14.33 11.38 -7.70
C SER A 237 13.47 11.28 -6.45
N ALA A 238 12.37 10.54 -6.52
CA ALA A 238 11.43 10.42 -5.42
C ALA A 238 10.64 9.11 -5.49
N GLY A 239 10.67 8.33 -4.40
CA GLY A 239 9.89 7.11 -4.31
C GLY A 239 9.55 6.67 -2.90
N HIS A 240 8.71 5.65 -2.81
CA HIS A 240 8.17 5.15 -1.55
C HIS A 240 9.16 4.22 -0.86
N LEU A 241 9.10 4.20 0.47
CA LEU A 241 9.79 3.20 1.24
C LEU A 241 9.03 1.88 1.18
N SER A 242 9.75 0.79 0.87
CA SER A 242 9.20 -0.55 1.04
C SER A 242 9.11 -0.88 2.53
N ALA A 243 8.25 -1.85 2.87
CA ALA A 243 8.15 -2.37 4.22
C ALA A 243 9.54 -2.81 4.76
N GLY A 244 9.95 -2.22 5.90
CA GLY A 244 11.26 -2.48 6.52
C GLY A 244 12.41 -1.58 6.05
N ASP A 245 12.24 -0.75 5.02
CA ASP A 245 13.28 0.18 4.56
C ASP A 245 13.50 1.31 5.57
N THR A 246 14.77 1.67 5.80
CA THR A 246 15.12 3.00 6.32
C THR A 246 14.97 4.05 5.21
N TYR A 247 14.81 5.32 5.61
CA TYR A 247 14.76 6.43 4.64
C TYR A 247 16.01 6.51 3.76
N LEU A 248 17.18 6.24 4.33
CA LEU A 248 18.45 6.30 3.59
C LEU A 248 18.57 5.14 2.60
N GLU A 249 18.19 3.92 2.98
CA GLU A 249 18.16 2.77 2.06
C GLU A 249 17.21 3.02 0.90
N GLY A 250 16.01 3.53 1.19
CA GLY A 250 15.07 3.95 0.16
C GLY A 250 15.67 5.02 -0.75
N ALA A 251 16.28 6.07 -0.19
CA ALA A 251 16.87 7.14 -0.99
C ALA A 251 17.97 6.66 -1.95
N LEU A 252 18.84 5.76 -1.48
CA LEU A 252 19.91 5.17 -2.28
C LEU A 252 19.37 4.25 -3.37
N ARG A 253 18.30 3.50 -3.07
CA ARG A 253 17.61 2.64 -4.05
C ARG A 253 16.94 3.48 -5.13
N GLU A 254 16.10 4.45 -4.75
CA GLU A 254 15.30 5.26 -5.68
C GLU A 254 16.18 6.06 -6.65
N ILE A 255 17.23 6.74 -6.17
CA ILE A 255 18.14 7.50 -7.05
C ILE A 255 18.90 6.58 -8.02
N GLY A 256 19.15 5.33 -7.61
CA GLY A 256 19.77 4.30 -8.43
C GLY A 256 18.81 3.73 -9.48
N GLU A 257 17.57 3.43 -9.08
CA GLU A 257 16.53 2.87 -9.96
C GLU A 257 16.08 3.89 -11.00
N GLU A 258 15.72 5.12 -10.58
CA GLU A 258 15.12 6.13 -11.45
C GLU A 258 16.14 6.81 -12.38
N LEU A 259 17.35 7.10 -11.89
CA LEU A 259 18.35 7.90 -12.61
C LEU A 259 19.64 7.13 -12.96
N GLY A 260 19.86 5.94 -12.42
CA GLY A 260 21.11 5.19 -12.58
C GLY A 260 22.28 5.74 -11.78
N ILE A 261 22.04 6.51 -10.72
CA ILE A 261 23.10 7.09 -9.87
C ILE A 261 23.37 6.16 -8.69
N HIS A 262 24.60 5.66 -8.59
CA HIS A 262 25.05 4.90 -7.42
C HIS A 262 25.72 5.84 -6.43
N ALA A 263 24.92 6.41 -5.52
CA ALA A 263 25.42 7.26 -4.45
C ALA A 263 25.89 6.43 -3.25
N GLU A 264 26.83 6.98 -2.48
CA GLU A 264 27.16 6.46 -1.14
C GLU A 264 26.37 7.22 -0.06
N ALA A 265 26.18 6.60 1.10
CA ALA A 265 25.42 7.16 2.22
C ALA A 265 25.89 8.58 2.62
N GLU A 266 27.20 8.81 2.65
CA GLU A 266 27.80 10.09 3.03
C GLU A 266 27.63 11.18 1.97
N GLU A 267 27.18 10.83 0.76
CA GLU A 267 26.93 11.76 -0.33
C GLU A 267 25.51 12.32 -0.32
N LEU A 268 24.60 11.69 0.44
CA LEU A 268 23.24 12.17 0.67
C LEU A 268 23.19 12.99 1.96
N ARG A 269 23.16 14.31 1.84
CA ARG A 269 22.99 15.20 2.99
C ARG A 269 21.53 15.21 3.41
N ASP A 270 21.23 14.67 4.59
CA ASP A 270 19.91 14.75 5.23
C ASP A 270 19.54 16.20 5.57
N LEU A 271 18.38 16.64 5.10
CA LEU A 271 17.81 17.97 5.34
C LEU A 271 16.63 17.95 6.32
N GLY A 272 16.17 16.77 6.74
CA GLY A 272 15.06 16.55 7.64
C GLY A 272 13.82 15.95 6.97
N LEU A 273 12.78 15.77 7.77
CA LEU A 273 11.50 15.20 7.35
C LEU A 273 10.50 16.29 7.02
N LEU A 274 9.63 16.01 6.04
CA LEU A 274 8.49 16.84 5.68
C LEU A 274 7.22 15.99 5.63
N GLU A 275 6.21 16.37 6.41
CA GLU A 275 4.88 15.77 6.30
C GLU A 275 4.03 16.53 5.27
N LYS A 276 3.32 15.76 4.44
CA LYS A 276 2.39 16.27 3.44
C LYS A 276 1.16 15.39 3.39
N VAL A 277 0.00 16.05 3.41
CA VAL A 277 -1.30 15.41 3.19
C VAL A 277 -1.92 16.05 1.96
N SER A 278 -2.26 15.24 0.98
CA SER A 278 -2.91 15.67 -0.25
C SER A 278 -4.07 14.75 -0.63
N HIS A 279 -5.03 15.32 -1.34
CA HIS A 279 -6.26 14.64 -1.73
C HIS A 279 -6.47 14.87 -3.22
N GLY A 280 -6.59 13.78 -3.96
CA GLY A 280 -6.76 13.79 -5.40
C GLY A 280 -7.84 12.82 -5.86
N VAL A 281 -8.18 12.92 -7.14
CA VAL A 281 -8.94 11.90 -7.85
C VAL A 281 -8.17 11.57 -9.11
N PHE A 282 -7.69 10.34 -9.21
CA PHE A 282 -6.95 9.85 -10.38
C PHE A 282 -7.74 8.71 -11.01
N TYR A 283 -7.97 8.80 -12.33
CA TYR A 283 -8.76 7.81 -13.08
C TYR A 283 -10.15 7.52 -12.48
N GLY A 284 -10.78 8.53 -11.86
CA GLY A 284 -12.10 8.42 -11.24
C GLY A 284 -12.10 7.80 -9.84
N LYS A 285 -10.94 7.47 -9.29
CA LYS A 285 -10.79 6.91 -7.94
C LYS A 285 -10.21 7.95 -6.97
N PRO A 286 -10.73 8.09 -5.75
CA PRO A 286 -10.10 8.88 -4.70
C PRO A 286 -8.67 8.41 -4.44
N PHE A 287 -7.79 9.36 -4.17
CA PHE A 287 -6.39 9.12 -3.81
C PHE A 287 -6.05 10.03 -2.63
N HIS A 288 -5.88 9.41 -1.47
CA HIS A 288 -5.57 10.05 -0.21
C HIS A 288 -4.10 9.82 0.07
N ASP A 289 -3.32 10.87 -0.15
CA ASP A 289 -1.88 10.82 -0.07
C ASP A 289 -1.43 11.40 1.27
N HIS A 290 -0.84 10.59 2.12
CA HIS A 290 -0.31 11.01 3.41
C HIS A 290 1.12 10.50 3.50
N GLU A 291 2.06 11.41 3.25
CA GLU A 291 3.48 11.09 3.16
C GLU A 291 4.26 11.79 4.26
N VAL A 292 5.23 11.08 4.83
CA VAL A 292 6.37 11.68 5.52
C VAL A 292 7.60 11.42 4.67
N SER A 293 8.17 12.49 4.13
CA SER A 293 9.26 12.44 3.17
C SER A 293 10.57 12.81 3.83
N ALA A 294 11.59 11.96 3.75
CA ALA A 294 12.95 12.36 4.07
C ALA A 294 13.59 13.07 2.89
N VAL A 295 14.05 14.30 3.12
CA VAL A 295 14.58 15.16 2.07
C VAL A 295 16.11 15.11 2.11
N TYR A 296 16.72 14.68 1.02
CA TYR A 296 18.16 14.56 0.84
C TYR A 296 18.66 15.52 -0.23
N LEU A 297 19.88 16.03 -0.03
CA LEU A 297 20.61 16.84 -1.01
C LEU A 297 21.85 16.09 -1.48
N TYR A 298 21.92 15.86 -2.80
CA TYR A 298 23.06 15.28 -3.50
C TYR A 298 23.77 16.36 -4.34
N THR A 299 25.08 16.49 -4.19
CA THR A 299 25.85 17.58 -4.82
C THR A 299 27.08 17.10 -5.60
N LYS A 300 27.22 15.79 -5.85
CA LYS A 300 28.31 15.28 -6.69
C LYS A 300 28.03 15.62 -8.16
N PRO A 301 29.07 15.64 -9.01
CA PRO A 301 28.90 15.94 -10.43
C PRO A 301 27.92 14.97 -11.11
N VAL A 302 26.90 15.52 -11.76
CA VAL A 302 25.92 14.77 -12.56
C VAL A 302 25.88 15.33 -13.98
N GLU A 303 26.05 14.46 -14.97
CA GLU A 303 25.87 14.75 -16.39
C GLU A 303 24.52 14.21 -16.84
N ALA A 304 23.52 15.09 -17.00
CA ALA A 304 22.13 14.71 -17.26
C ALA A 304 21.96 13.84 -18.51
N GLU A 305 22.81 14.06 -19.51
CA GLU A 305 22.82 13.33 -20.79
C GLU A 305 23.35 11.90 -20.67
N LYS A 306 23.99 11.55 -19.54
CA LYS A 306 24.55 10.22 -19.26
C LYS A 306 23.72 9.41 -18.28
N LEU A 307 22.63 9.98 -17.75
CA LEU A 307 21.74 9.26 -16.83
C LEU A 307 21.05 8.12 -17.54
N HIS A 308 20.88 7.02 -16.81
CA HIS A 308 20.10 5.87 -17.27
C HIS A 308 18.72 5.95 -16.64
N LEU A 309 17.78 6.54 -17.36
CA LEU A 309 16.43 6.79 -16.85
C LEU A 309 15.58 5.53 -16.89
N GLN A 310 14.89 5.24 -15.80
CA GLN A 310 13.84 4.23 -15.79
C GLN A 310 12.59 4.76 -16.51
N GLU A 311 12.37 4.35 -17.77
CA GLU A 311 11.31 4.90 -18.64
C GLU A 311 9.88 4.77 -18.05
N SER A 312 9.63 3.78 -17.19
CA SER A 312 8.34 3.63 -16.51
C SER A 312 8.08 4.73 -15.48
N GLU A 313 9.14 5.36 -14.96
CA GLU A 313 9.10 6.36 -13.89
C GLU A 313 9.41 7.77 -14.42
N VAL A 314 10.47 7.88 -15.23
CA VAL A 314 11.06 9.15 -15.66
C VAL A 314 11.07 9.27 -17.18
N GLU A 315 10.40 10.30 -17.70
CA GLU A 315 10.38 10.62 -19.13
C GLU A 315 11.64 11.36 -19.57
N ALA A 316 12.07 12.34 -18.76
CA ALA A 316 13.22 13.19 -19.05
C ALA A 316 13.69 13.90 -17.79
N VAL A 317 14.89 14.48 -17.83
CA VAL A 317 15.39 15.37 -16.80
C VAL A 317 15.77 16.73 -17.39
N ARG A 318 15.80 17.78 -16.56
CA ARG A 318 16.35 19.08 -16.95
C ARG A 318 16.95 19.82 -15.77
N TRP A 319 17.98 20.60 -16.02
CA TRP A 319 18.46 21.58 -15.06
C TRP A 319 17.57 22.82 -15.07
N MET A 320 17.29 23.36 -13.88
CA MET A 320 16.55 24.60 -13.71
C MET A 320 17.18 25.43 -12.58
N ASP A 321 17.41 26.71 -12.83
CA ASP A 321 17.87 27.64 -11.80
C ASP A 321 16.94 27.60 -10.58
N LEU A 322 17.51 27.55 -9.37
CA LEU A 322 16.74 27.35 -8.14
C LEU A 322 15.69 28.46 -7.92
N LYS A 323 16.07 29.72 -8.17
CA LYS A 323 15.15 30.86 -8.00
C LYS A 323 14.06 30.87 -9.05
N GLU A 324 14.38 30.47 -10.29
CA GLU A 324 13.36 30.28 -11.32
C GLU A 324 12.42 29.14 -11.01
N CYS A 325 12.94 28.01 -10.51
CA CYS A 325 12.14 26.85 -10.11
C CYS A 325 11.16 27.23 -8.99
N GLN A 326 11.65 27.87 -7.93
CA GLN A 326 10.82 28.37 -6.84
C GLN A 326 9.71 29.33 -7.33
N LYS A 327 10.05 30.24 -8.24
CA LYS A 327 9.07 31.16 -8.85
C LYS A 327 8.02 30.40 -9.64
N ALA A 328 8.46 29.47 -10.51
CA ALA A 328 7.57 28.70 -11.38
C ALA A 328 6.59 27.81 -10.60
N VAL A 329 7.05 27.20 -9.51
CA VAL A 329 6.19 26.41 -8.59
C VAL A 329 5.16 27.30 -7.91
N ARG A 330 5.57 28.46 -7.34
CA ARG A 330 4.66 29.39 -6.66
C ARG A 330 3.62 30.01 -7.59
N GLU A 331 3.99 30.30 -8.83
CA GLU A 331 3.10 30.91 -9.82
C GLU A 331 2.28 29.86 -10.61
N GLY A 332 2.57 28.57 -10.44
CA GLY A 332 1.95 27.50 -11.25
C GLY A 332 2.27 27.62 -12.74
N SER A 333 3.42 28.19 -13.10
CA SER A 333 3.77 28.50 -14.49
C SER A 333 4.33 27.29 -15.27
N ILE A 334 4.54 26.17 -14.59
CA ILE A 334 4.92 24.87 -15.16
C ILE A 334 4.02 23.78 -14.59
N PRO A 335 3.67 22.73 -15.36
CA PRO A 335 3.02 21.56 -14.80
C PRO A 335 3.99 20.87 -13.83
N ASN A 336 3.64 20.82 -12.54
CA ASN A 336 4.50 20.24 -11.51
C ASN A 336 3.69 19.71 -10.32
N CYS A 337 4.31 18.84 -9.53
CA CYS A 337 3.79 18.34 -8.24
C CYS A 337 4.74 18.61 -7.06
N ILE A 338 5.66 19.56 -7.23
CA ILE A 338 6.74 19.90 -6.29
C ILE A 338 6.18 20.65 -5.08
N ASP A 339 6.58 20.24 -3.88
CA ASP A 339 6.33 21.02 -2.66
C ASP A 339 7.35 22.16 -2.54
N ILE A 340 6.86 23.41 -2.47
CA ILE A 340 7.73 24.59 -2.36
C ILE A 340 8.59 24.58 -1.10
N ARG A 341 8.13 23.91 -0.03
CA ARG A 341 8.87 23.80 1.23
C ARG A 341 10.19 23.06 1.06
N GLU A 342 10.26 22.07 0.17
CA GLU A 342 11.50 21.37 -0.13
C GLU A 342 12.51 22.25 -0.86
N LEU A 343 12.07 23.03 -1.86
CA LEU A 343 12.95 23.99 -2.53
C LEU A 343 13.49 25.05 -1.56
N GLU A 344 12.73 25.42 -0.52
CA GLU A 344 13.19 26.30 0.56
C GLU A 344 14.21 25.60 1.47
N MET A 345 14.06 24.29 1.73
CA MET A 345 15.06 23.48 2.41
C MET A 345 16.37 23.41 1.61
N ILE A 346 16.30 23.21 0.29
CA ILE A 346 17.48 23.18 -0.59
C ILE A 346 18.20 24.53 -0.55
N GLU A 347 17.46 25.64 -0.71
CA GLU A 347 18.04 26.98 -0.64
C GLU A 347 18.78 27.20 0.69
N LYS A 348 18.11 26.92 1.81
CA LYS A 348 18.71 27.08 3.13
C LYS A 348 19.96 26.22 3.27
N ALA A 349 19.93 24.97 2.83
CA ALA A 349 21.05 24.04 2.95
C ALA A 349 22.25 24.45 2.08
N TRP A 350 21.98 24.93 0.86
CA TRP A 350 22.99 25.36 -0.11
C TRP A 350 23.72 26.62 0.36
N PHE A 351 22.97 27.66 0.74
CA PHE A 351 23.55 28.96 1.10
C PHE A 351 23.94 29.10 2.58
N ALA A 352 23.58 28.15 3.45
CA ALA A 352 24.03 28.16 4.85
C ALA A 352 25.56 28.07 4.99
N GLY A 353 26.27 27.48 4.01
CA GLY A 353 27.73 27.37 4.00
C GLY A 353 28.47 28.62 3.52
N GLU A 354 27.77 29.63 2.98
CA GLU A 354 28.39 30.88 2.52
C GLU A 354 28.55 31.87 3.69
N LYS A 355 27.65 31.85 4.68
CA LYS A 355 27.71 32.78 5.82
C LYS A 355 28.88 32.55 6.77
N THR A 356 29.44 31.36 6.83
CA THR A 356 30.59 31.05 7.70
C THR A 356 31.94 31.39 7.07
N LYS A 357 32.00 31.71 5.77
CA LYS A 357 33.26 32.08 5.08
C LYS A 357 33.53 33.58 5.04
N ASP A 358 32.54 34.41 5.35
CA ASP A 358 32.68 35.87 5.40
C ASP A 358 32.96 36.41 6.82
N GLU A 359 33.10 35.52 7.82
CA GLU A 359 33.43 35.86 9.22
C GLU A 359 34.82 35.34 9.70
N GLU A 360 35.64 34.78 8.82
CA GLU A 360 37.08 34.48 9.04
C GLU A 360 37.96 35.33 8.14
#